data_AF-A0A7Y3LI98-F1
#
_entry.id   AF-A0A7Y3LI98-F1
#
_cell.length_a   1.000
_cell.length_b   1.000
_cell.length_c   1.000
_cell.angle_alpha   90.00
_cell.angle_beta   90.00
_cell.angle_gamma   90.00
#
_symmetry.space_group_name_H-M   'P 1'
#
loop_
_entity.id
_entity.type
_entity.pdbx_description
1 polymer ?
#
loop_
_entity_poly.entity_id
_entity_poly.type
_entity_poly.pdbx_seq_one_letter_code
_entity_poly.pdbx_strand_id
1 'polypeptide(L)'
;MNRREFLGTSIAAGIYSARSEMISPLLSEDRSAPQDHAAAMPDWLHKTPIIMAGCWDDFPLYQKRRGGTSTWLGDLYRQQSSNATMKALKEAGITLGIIHFFKGFGLEAEREHIEDAQVLSRKLKDNGIRVGLYVGGTIAYETFLLEKPDAETWFVPDYLGKPVYYGEHTFRRLVYFMHPGYREYT
;
A
#
# COMPACT_ATOMS: atom_id res chain seq x y z
N MET A 1 2.92 -40.77 -10.78
CA MET A 1 2.75 -39.49 -10.06
C MET A 1 1.69 -38.67 -10.76
N ASN A 2 0.48 -38.65 -10.19
CA ASN A 2 -0.76 -38.16 -10.82
C ASN A 2 -1.22 -36.85 -10.15
N ARG A 3 -1.76 -35.91 -10.94
CA ARG A 3 -2.33 -34.60 -10.57
C ARG A 3 -3.30 -34.61 -9.37
N ARG A 4 -3.86 -35.76 -8.98
CA ARG A 4 -4.69 -35.92 -7.76
C ARG A 4 -3.88 -36.11 -6.47
N GLU A 5 -2.63 -36.55 -6.52
CA GLU A 5 -1.76 -36.69 -5.33
C GLU A 5 -1.18 -35.33 -4.91
N PHE A 6 -0.95 -34.41 -5.85
CA PHE A 6 -0.36 -33.08 -5.57
C PHE A 6 -1.35 -32.10 -4.90
N LEU A 7 -2.66 -32.25 -5.13
CA LEU A 7 -3.69 -31.37 -4.57
C LEU A 7 -4.18 -31.81 -3.17
N GLY A 8 -3.79 -32.99 -2.69
CA GLY A 8 -4.15 -33.50 -1.36
C GLY A 8 -3.21 -33.03 -0.23
N THR A 9 -2.01 -32.54 -0.56
CA THR A 9 -0.97 -32.15 0.41
C THR A 9 -1.00 -30.67 0.82
N SER A 10 -1.90 -29.86 0.27
CA SER A 10 -1.91 -28.40 0.53
C SER A 10 -3.13 -27.91 1.32
N ILE A 11 -4.03 -28.81 1.73
CA ILE A 11 -5.18 -28.49 2.58
C ILE A 11 -5.14 -29.41 3.80
N ALA A 12 -4.17 -29.20 4.69
CA ALA A 12 -4.18 -29.57 6.11
C ALA A 12 -2.78 -29.37 6.72
N ALA A 13 -2.42 -28.12 7.01
CA ALA A 13 -1.39 -27.83 8.00
C ALA A 13 -1.76 -26.55 8.76
N GLY A 14 -3.03 -26.50 9.19
CA GLY A 14 -3.43 -25.73 10.34
C GLY A 14 -3.33 -26.65 11.57
N ILE A 15 -2.61 -26.16 12.58
CA ILE A 15 -2.63 -26.60 13.99
C ILE A 15 -1.84 -27.89 14.31
N TYR A 16 -0.59 -27.69 14.78
CA TYR A 16 0.03 -28.22 16.02
C TYR A 16 1.54 -28.41 15.83
N SER A 17 2.35 -27.72 16.63
CA SER A 17 3.21 -28.41 17.59
C SER A 17 3.84 -27.40 18.54
N ALA A 18 3.27 -27.32 19.74
CA ALA A 18 4.05 -26.95 20.91
C ALA A 18 4.95 -28.14 21.26
N ARG A 19 6.21 -27.84 21.61
CA ARG A 19 7.28 -28.70 22.14
C ARG A 19 8.23 -29.39 21.15
N SER A 20 9.47 -28.94 21.27
CA SER A 20 10.71 -29.70 21.49
C SER A 20 11.49 -30.22 20.28
N GLU A 21 12.54 -29.46 19.98
CA GLU A 21 13.93 -29.90 19.76
C GLU A 21 14.22 -30.90 18.63
N MET A 22 14.54 -30.32 17.46
CA MET A 22 15.63 -30.81 16.63
C MET A 22 16.29 -29.60 15.96
N ILE A 23 17.21 -28.95 16.69
CA ILE A 23 18.01 -27.84 16.17
C ILE A 23 19.24 -28.45 15.48
N SER A 24 19.34 -28.23 14.17
CA SER A 24 20.52 -28.55 13.38
C SER A 24 21.73 -27.75 13.90
N PRO A 25 22.93 -28.36 14.09
CA PRO A 25 24.10 -27.70 14.68
C PRO A 25 24.71 -26.60 13.78
N LEU A 26 24.14 -26.33 12.61
CA LEU A 26 24.51 -25.24 11.69
C LEU A 26 23.78 -23.92 11.98
N LEU A 27 22.88 -23.88 12.98
CA LEU A 27 22.11 -22.68 13.35
C LEU A 27 22.57 -22.05 14.68
N SER A 28 23.71 -22.47 15.25
CA SER A 28 24.24 -21.94 16.51
C SER A 28 25.00 -20.62 16.36
N GLU A 29 24.65 -19.78 15.38
CA GLU A 29 24.92 -18.36 15.51
C GLU A 29 23.80 -17.77 16.34
N ASP A 30 24.16 -17.23 17.51
CA ASP A 30 23.31 -16.44 18.39
C ASP A 30 22.90 -15.14 17.67
N ARG A 31 22.06 -15.27 16.65
CA ARG A 31 21.25 -14.18 16.15
C ARG A 31 20.10 -14.11 17.13
N SER A 32 20.24 -13.24 18.12
CA SER A 32 19.10 -12.76 18.91
C SER A 32 17.95 -12.51 17.93
N ALA A 33 16.94 -13.38 17.96
CA ALA A 33 15.76 -13.21 17.13
C ALA A 33 15.26 -11.78 17.38
N PRO A 34 14.86 -11.02 16.33
CA PRO A 34 14.30 -9.71 16.54
C PRO A 34 13.19 -9.86 17.57
N GLN A 35 13.29 -9.10 18.67
CA GLN A 35 12.26 -9.11 19.71
C GLN A 35 10.91 -8.95 19.02
N ASP A 36 10.03 -9.91 19.24
CA ASP A 36 8.70 -9.95 18.69
C ASP A 36 7.95 -8.71 19.22
N HIS A 37 8.02 -7.60 18.49
CA HIS A 37 7.16 -6.44 18.69
C HIS A 37 5.76 -6.79 18.15
N ALA A 38 5.21 -7.93 18.57
CA ALA A 38 3.80 -8.23 18.40
C ALA A 38 3.04 -7.29 19.33
N ALA A 39 2.89 -6.03 18.89
CA ALA A 39 2.05 -5.06 19.57
C ALA A 39 0.69 -5.71 19.83
N ALA A 40 0.22 -5.64 21.08
CA ALA A 40 -1.09 -6.14 21.43
C ALA A 40 -2.14 -5.55 20.48
N MET A 41 -3.08 -6.39 20.03
CA MET A 41 -4.10 -5.96 19.09
C MET A 41 -4.84 -4.74 19.65
N PRO A 42 -4.99 -3.64 18.88
CA PRO A 42 -5.68 -2.46 19.38
C PRO A 42 -7.11 -2.76 19.83
N ASP A 43 -7.47 -2.35 21.05
CA ASP A 43 -8.79 -2.58 21.67
C ASP A 43 -9.99 -2.24 20.78
N TRP A 44 -9.84 -1.24 19.91
CA TRP A 44 -10.92 -0.78 19.04
C TRP A 44 -11.33 -1.82 18.00
N LEU A 45 -10.43 -2.71 17.58
CA LEU A 45 -10.73 -3.76 16.61
C LEU A 45 -11.74 -4.78 17.15
N HIS A 46 -11.81 -4.94 18.47
CA HIS A 46 -12.81 -5.80 19.12
C HIS A 46 -14.17 -5.12 19.29
N LYS A 47 -14.21 -3.77 19.27
CA LYS A 47 -15.39 -2.98 19.66
C LYS A 47 -16.13 -2.37 18.47
N THR A 48 -15.48 -2.26 17.31
CA THR A 48 -16.03 -1.57 16.15
C THR A 48 -15.90 -2.45 14.91
N PRO A 49 -16.98 -2.72 14.17
CA PRO A 49 -16.88 -3.44 12.91
C PRO A 49 -16.07 -2.61 11.90
N ILE A 50 -15.29 -3.29 11.06
CA ILE A 50 -14.60 -2.64 9.94
C ILE A 50 -15.58 -2.54 8.77
N ILE A 51 -16.11 -1.35 8.54
CA ILE A 51 -16.94 -1.02 7.38
C ILE A 51 -16.15 0.04 6.62
N MET A 52 -15.62 -0.37 5.46
CA MET A 52 -14.60 0.38 4.75
C MET A 52 -15.18 1.09 3.52
N ALA A 53 -14.79 2.36 3.36
CA ALA A 53 -14.86 3.05 2.08
C ALA A 53 -13.43 3.41 1.64
N GLY A 54 -13.15 3.35 0.34
CA GLY A 54 -11.79 3.50 -0.17
C GLY A 54 -11.70 4.32 -1.43
N CYS A 55 -10.64 5.11 -1.49
CA CYS A 55 -10.24 5.94 -2.60
C CYS A 55 -8.71 5.81 -2.74
N TRP A 56 -8.25 4.64 -3.20
CA TRP A 56 -6.82 4.30 -3.28
C TRP A 56 -6.13 4.87 -4.54
N ASP A 57 -6.93 5.20 -5.54
CA ASP A 57 -6.51 5.50 -6.90
C ASP A 57 -6.96 6.88 -7.40
N ASP A 58 -7.77 7.63 -6.65
CA ASP A 58 -8.26 8.93 -7.16
C ASP A 58 -7.27 10.04 -6.86
N PHE A 59 -6.23 10.09 -7.70
CA PHE A 59 -5.35 11.22 -7.84
C PHE A 59 -5.50 11.81 -9.24
N PRO A 60 -5.58 13.14 -9.39
CA PRO A 60 -5.47 13.79 -10.69
C PRO A 60 -4.24 13.33 -11.48
N LEU A 61 -3.10 13.08 -10.83
CA LEU A 61 -1.87 12.67 -11.51
C LEU A 61 -1.94 11.24 -12.08
N TYR A 62 -2.22 10.24 -11.21
CA TYR A 62 -2.25 8.84 -11.61
C TYR A 62 -3.34 8.54 -12.65
N GLN A 63 -4.57 9.03 -12.42
CA GLN A 63 -5.69 8.73 -13.30
C GLN A 63 -5.51 9.36 -14.69
N LYS A 64 -4.98 10.59 -14.75
CA LYS A 64 -4.62 11.22 -16.03
C LYS A 64 -3.50 10.46 -16.74
N ARG A 65 -2.47 10.01 -16.01
CA ARG A 65 -1.35 9.26 -16.60
C ARG A 65 -1.77 7.88 -17.10
N ARG A 66 -2.64 7.19 -16.38
CA ARG A 66 -3.22 5.90 -16.78
C ARG A 66 -4.12 6.04 -18.01
N GLY A 67 -4.84 7.15 -18.12
CA GLY A 67 -5.81 7.37 -19.17
C GLY A 67 -7.10 6.58 -18.96
N GLY A 68 -8.06 6.77 -19.89
CA GLY A 68 -9.35 6.07 -19.86
C GLY A 68 -10.35 6.56 -18.80
N THR A 69 -10.08 7.68 -18.13
CA THR A 69 -10.97 8.26 -17.12
C THR A 69 -11.86 9.35 -17.69
N SER A 70 -13.08 9.44 -17.16
CA SER A 70 -14.01 10.51 -17.51
C SER A 70 -13.50 11.90 -17.14
N THR A 71 -13.92 12.91 -17.88
CA THR A 71 -13.51 14.32 -17.69
C THR A 71 -13.98 14.91 -16.36
N TRP A 72 -15.09 14.42 -15.80
CA TRP A 72 -15.65 14.86 -14.52
C TRP A 72 -15.00 14.21 -13.28
N LEU A 73 -14.03 13.32 -13.44
CA LEU A 73 -13.38 12.67 -12.28
C LEU A 73 -12.71 13.68 -11.34
N GLY A 74 -12.20 14.79 -11.89
CA GLY A 74 -11.64 15.88 -11.11
C GLY A 74 -12.67 16.58 -10.21
N ASP A 75 -13.94 16.64 -10.62
CA ASP A 75 -15.01 17.20 -9.79
C ASP A 75 -15.32 16.28 -8.60
N LEU A 76 -15.38 14.97 -8.83
CA LEU A 76 -15.58 13.97 -7.78
C LEU A 76 -14.44 13.99 -6.76
N TYR A 77 -13.19 14.10 -7.24
CA TYR A 77 -12.02 14.26 -6.38
C TYR A 77 -12.14 15.49 -5.47
N ARG A 78 -12.60 16.65 -5.99
CA ARG A 78 -12.81 17.84 -5.15
C ARG A 78 -13.92 17.65 -4.12
N GLN A 79 -14.96 16.88 -4.48
CA GLN A 79 -16.10 16.62 -3.59
C GLN A 79 -15.78 15.62 -2.47
N GLN A 80 -14.72 14.82 -2.57
CA GLN A 80 -14.40 13.79 -1.57
C GLN A 80 -14.27 14.36 -0.14
N SER A 81 -13.78 15.60 -0.02
CA SER A 81 -13.58 16.25 1.27
C SER A 81 -14.77 17.11 1.67
N SER A 82 -15.87 17.11 0.91
CA SER A 82 -17.04 17.93 1.20
C SER A 82 -17.78 17.47 2.47
N ASN A 83 -18.48 18.39 3.13
CA ASN A 83 -19.33 18.07 4.28
C ASN A 83 -20.46 17.10 3.90
N ALA A 84 -20.97 17.18 2.66
CA ALA A 84 -21.97 16.25 2.15
C ALA A 84 -21.41 14.82 2.09
N THR A 85 -20.18 14.65 1.61
CA THR A 85 -19.51 13.34 1.59
C THR A 85 -19.29 12.80 3.00
N MET A 86 -18.82 13.64 3.94
CA MET A 86 -18.63 13.21 5.34
C MET A 86 -19.94 12.75 5.98
N LYS A 87 -21.03 13.50 5.75
CA LYS A 87 -22.37 13.13 6.21
C LYS A 87 -22.80 11.79 5.62
N ALA A 88 -22.65 11.61 4.31
CA ALA A 88 -23.01 10.36 3.63
C ALA A 88 -22.22 9.15 4.15
N LEU A 89 -20.91 9.31 4.39
CA LEU A 89 -20.08 8.25 4.97
C LEU A 89 -20.56 7.84 6.37
N LYS A 90 -20.93 8.81 7.21
CA LYS A 90 -21.48 8.52 8.55
C LYS A 90 -22.83 7.84 8.49
N GLU A 91 -23.73 8.33 7.63
CA GLU A 91 -25.06 7.73 7.43
C GLU A 91 -24.97 6.29 6.91
N ALA A 92 -23.97 6.00 6.08
CA ALA A 92 -23.66 4.64 5.61
C ALA A 92 -22.97 3.76 6.66
N GLY A 93 -22.64 4.30 7.85
CA GLY A 93 -21.98 3.54 8.92
C GLY A 93 -20.51 3.21 8.65
N ILE A 94 -19.83 3.97 7.78
CA ILE A 94 -18.40 3.76 7.50
C ILE A 94 -17.57 4.01 8.76
N THR A 95 -16.67 3.09 9.09
CA THR A 95 -15.80 3.15 10.28
C THR A 95 -14.32 3.30 9.94
N LEU A 96 -13.95 3.03 8.69
CA LEU A 96 -12.58 3.16 8.16
C LEU A 96 -12.59 3.72 6.74
N GLY A 97 -11.91 4.84 6.51
CA GLY A 97 -11.60 5.37 5.19
C GLY A 97 -10.17 5.04 4.80
N ILE A 98 -9.95 4.37 3.68
CA ILE A 98 -8.61 4.25 3.09
C ILE A 98 -8.47 5.26 1.97
N ILE A 99 -7.58 6.23 2.17
CA ILE A 99 -7.44 7.37 1.26
C ILE A 99 -6.10 7.34 0.54
N HIS A 100 -6.04 8.10 -0.54
CA HIS A 100 -4.86 8.36 -1.33
C HIS A 100 -3.80 9.10 -0.48
N PHE A 101 -2.51 8.76 -0.62
CA PHE A 101 -1.42 9.50 0.02
C PHE A 101 -0.17 9.61 -0.87
N PHE A 102 0.54 8.50 -1.09
CA PHE A 102 1.74 8.46 -1.93
C PHE A 102 1.62 7.36 -2.99
N LYS A 103 1.64 7.70 -4.27
CA LYS A 103 1.48 6.71 -5.36
C LYS A 103 2.82 6.28 -5.96
N GLY A 104 3.84 7.12 -5.83
CA GLY A 104 5.19 6.89 -6.34
C GLY A 104 5.60 7.80 -7.49
N PHE A 105 4.95 8.95 -7.69
CA PHE A 105 5.38 9.96 -8.67
C PHE A 105 6.43 10.95 -8.14
N GLY A 106 6.65 10.99 -6.82
CA GLY A 106 7.60 11.89 -6.16
C GLY A 106 6.88 12.79 -5.17
N LEU A 107 7.52 13.13 -4.06
CA LEU A 107 6.93 13.98 -3.02
C LEU A 107 6.63 15.39 -3.54
N GLU A 108 7.45 15.93 -4.45
CA GLU A 108 7.22 17.25 -5.05
C GLU A 108 6.04 17.19 -6.03
N ALA A 109 6.03 16.19 -6.92
CA ALA A 109 4.95 16.02 -7.89
C ALA A 109 3.59 15.72 -7.23
N GLU A 110 3.59 15.06 -6.06
CA GLU A 110 2.39 14.69 -5.32
C GLU A 110 2.03 15.69 -4.20
N ARG A 111 2.81 16.77 -4.01
CA ARG A 111 2.68 17.71 -2.87
C ARG A 111 1.25 18.20 -2.64
N GLU A 112 0.60 18.72 -3.68
CA GLU A 112 -0.78 19.22 -3.58
C GLU A 112 -1.77 18.11 -3.17
N HIS A 113 -1.56 16.89 -3.65
CA HIS A 113 -2.43 15.77 -3.34
C HIS A 113 -2.20 15.22 -1.93
N ILE A 114 -0.95 15.30 -1.44
CA ILE A 114 -0.60 15.01 -0.05
C ILE A 114 -1.29 16.02 0.87
N GLU A 115 -1.31 17.31 0.51
CA GLU A 115 -2.04 18.35 1.25
C GLU A 115 -3.55 18.08 1.28
N ASP A 116 -4.14 17.69 0.15
CA ASP A 116 -5.55 17.28 0.08
C ASP A 116 -5.85 16.05 0.97
N ALA A 117 -4.95 15.06 0.96
CA ALA A 117 -5.07 13.88 1.81
C ALA A 117 -5.03 14.23 3.30
N GLN A 118 -4.21 15.21 3.70
CA GLN A 118 -4.19 15.73 5.07
C GLN A 118 -5.53 16.38 5.46
N VAL A 119 -6.13 17.17 4.56
CA VAL A 119 -7.45 17.77 4.78
C VAL A 119 -8.53 16.70 4.93
N LEU A 120 -8.56 15.72 4.03
CA LEU A 120 -9.52 14.62 4.09
C LEU A 120 -9.34 13.78 5.35
N SER A 121 -8.10 13.46 5.72
CA SER A 121 -7.77 12.71 6.95
C SER A 121 -8.29 13.41 8.20
N ARG A 122 -8.12 14.74 8.31
CA ARG A 122 -8.69 15.52 9.43
C ARG A 122 -10.21 15.41 9.47
N LYS A 123 -10.88 15.64 8.33
CA LYS A 123 -12.35 15.58 8.25
C LYS A 123 -12.91 14.20 8.59
N LEU A 124 -12.27 13.11 8.15
CA LEU A 124 -12.66 11.75 8.51
C LEU A 124 -12.56 11.54 10.03
N LYS A 125 -11.43 11.94 10.62
CA LYS A 125 -11.21 11.85 12.08
C LYS A 125 -12.22 12.66 12.88
N ASP A 126 -12.50 13.89 12.48
CA ASP A 126 -13.50 14.77 13.12
C ASP A 126 -14.91 14.16 13.08
N ASN A 127 -15.16 13.27 12.11
CA ASN A 127 -16.43 12.56 11.93
C ASN A 127 -16.45 11.17 12.59
N GLY A 128 -15.42 10.80 13.36
CA GLY A 128 -15.31 9.51 14.04
C GLY A 128 -14.91 8.35 13.14
N ILE A 129 -14.45 8.65 11.92
CA ILE A 129 -14.02 7.66 10.93
C ILE A 129 -12.50 7.49 11.03
N ARG A 130 -12.03 6.25 11.14
CA ARG A 130 -10.60 5.95 11.15
C ARG A 130 -10.01 6.12 9.75
N VAL A 131 -8.72 6.40 9.67
CA VAL A 131 -8.06 6.68 8.40
C VAL A 131 -6.89 5.73 8.20
N GLY A 132 -6.86 5.07 7.05
CA GLY A 132 -5.68 4.42 6.51
C GLY A 132 -5.20 5.17 5.27
N LEU A 133 -3.89 5.12 5.02
CA LEU A 133 -3.25 5.79 3.89
C LEU A 133 -2.75 4.74 2.90
N TYR A 134 -2.98 4.97 1.61
CA TYR A 134 -2.38 4.17 0.55
C TYR A 134 -0.97 4.70 0.25
N VAL A 135 0.03 3.82 0.44
CA VAL A 135 1.43 4.05 0.04
C VAL A 135 1.78 3.04 -1.05
N GLY A 136 2.16 3.54 -2.23
CA GLY A 136 2.46 2.74 -3.40
C GLY A 136 3.82 2.06 -3.32
N GLY A 137 3.87 0.76 -3.64
CA GLY A 137 5.11 -0.01 -3.72
C GLY A 137 5.82 0.02 -5.09
N THR A 138 5.48 0.96 -5.96
CA THR A 138 6.07 1.08 -7.31
C THR A 138 6.36 2.53 -7.60
N ILE A 139 7.23 2.81 -8.56
CA ILE A 139 7.61 4.17 -8.90
C ILE A 139 7.17 4.52 -10.33
N ALA A 140 6.51 5.67 -10.48
CA ALA A 140 6.21 6.27 -11.77
C ALA A 140 7.47 6.99 -12.29
N TYR A 141 8.40 6.20 -12.83
CA TYR A 141 9.80 6.59 -13.03
C TYR A 141 9.99 7.85 -13.88
N GLU A 142 9.15 8.07 -14.90
CA GLU A 142 9.24 9.25 -15.77
C GLU A 142 9.14 10.56 -14.98
N THR A 143 8.27 10.62 -13.98
CA THR A 143 8.09 11.81 -13.13
C THR A 143 9.03 11.77 -11.94
N PHE A 144 9.15 10.61 -11.29
CA PHE A 144 9.92 10.46 -10.07
C PHE A 144 11.41 10.78 -10.26
N LEU A 145 11.99 10.37 -11.40
CA LEU A 145 13.41 10.61 -11.68
C LEU A 145 13.74 12.08 -11.94
N LEU A 146 12.75 12.95 -12.18
CA LEU A 146 12.99 14.40 -12.24
C LEU A 146 13.33 14.97 -10.84
N GLU A 147 12.71 14.41 -9.79
CA GLU A 147 12.97 14.78 -8.40
C GLU A 147 14.20 14.04 -7.84
N LYS A 148 14.31 12.73 -8.12
CA LYS A 148 15.37 11.87 -7.59
C LYS A 148 16.04 11.05 -8.70
N PRO A 149 16.97 11.64 -9.48
CA PRO A 149 17.64 10.94 -10.58
C PRO A 149 18.37 9.67 -10.16
N ASP A 150 19.01 9.69 -8.98
CA ASP A 150 19.78 8.54 -8.45
C ASP A 150 18.92 7.30 -8.15
N ALA A 151 17.60 7.45 -8.15
CA ALA A 151 16.65 6.36 -7.93
C ALA A 151 16.58 5.36 -9.09
N GLU A 152 17.23 5.63 -10.21
CA GLU A 152 17.39 4.66 -11.30
C GLU A 152 17.98 3.34 -10.81
N THR A 153 18.90 3.42 -9.84
CA THR A 153 19.54 2.26 -9.20
C THR A 153 18.60 1.43 -8.32
N TRP A 154 17.41 1.94 -7.99
CA TRP A 154 16.45 1.27 -7.10
C TRP A 154 15.58 0.27 -7.84
N PHE A 155 15.50 0.36 -9.17
CA PHE A 155 14.58 -0.46 -9.95
C PHE A 155 15.04 -1.91 -10.03
N VAL A 156 14.05 -2.81 -10.14
CA VAL A 156 14.33 -4.20 -10.49
C VAL A 156 15.06 -4.20 -11.85
N PRO A 157 16.21 -4.90 -11.95
CA PRO A 157 16.95 -5.00 -13.20
C PRO A 157 16.09 -5.56 -14.34
N ASP A 158 16.43 -5.17 -15.55
CA ASP A 158 15.74 -5.63 -16.74
C ASP A 158 15.81 -7.16 -16.87
N TYR A 159 14.71 -7.75 -17.29
CA TYR A 159 14.62 -9.19 -17.55
C TYR A 159 14.62 -9.43 -19.06
N LEU A 160 15.62 -10.18 -19.54
CA LEU A 160 15.83 -10.45 -20.97
C LEU A 160 15.91 -9.15 -21.82
N GLY A 161 16.55 -8.12 -21.28
CA GLY A 161 16.72 -6.81 -21.95
C GLY A 161 15.43 -5.98 -22.02
N LYS A 162 14.42 -6.28 -21.20
CA LYS A 162 13.20 -5.50 -21.09
C LYS A 162 12.99 -4.99 -19.65
N PRO A 163 12.56 -3.73 -19.47
CA PRO A 163 12.21 -3.23 -18.15
C PRO A 163 11.06 -4.02 -17.52
N VAL A 164 11.13 -4.21 -16.21
CA VAL A 164 10.08 -4.86 -15.43
C VAL A 164 9.06 -3.82 -14.96
N TYR A 165 7.89 -3.83 -15.58
CA TYR A 165 6.77 -2.95 -15.26
C TYR A 165 5.75 -3.58 -14.29
N TYR A 166 4.94 -2.73 -13.67
CA TYR A 166 3.77 -3.18 -12.91
C TYR A 166 2.60 -3.52 -13.84
N GLY A 167 2.52 -4.79 -14.24
CA GLY A 167 1.52 -5.25 -15.21
C GLY A 167 1.62 -4.50 -16.53
N GLU A 168 0.49 -4.04 -17.07
CA GLU A 168 0.42 -3.28 -18.33
C GLU A 168 0.76 -1.79 -18.18
N HIS A 169 1.10 -1.32 -16.97
CA HIS A 169 1.36 0.10 -16.72
C HIS A 169 2.82 0.43 -17.05
N THR A 170 3.09 0.74 -18.32
CA THR A 170 4.44 1.04 -18.85
C THR A 170 5.16 2.22 -18.20
N PHE A 171 4.45 3.02 -17.41
CA PHE A 171 5.00 4.14 -16.65
C PHE A 171 5.39 3.78 -15.21
N ARG A 172 5.10 2.56 -14.73
CA ARG A 172 5.38 2.13 -13.35
C ARG A 172 6.43 1.03 -13.32
N ARG A 173 7.60 1.32 -12.75
CA ARG A 173 8.66 0.32 -12.52
C ARG A 173 8.54 -0.30 -11.13
N LEU A 174 8.87 -1.58 -11.05
CA LEU A 174 9.09 -2.26 -9.77
C LEU A 174 10.42 -1.82 -9.16
N VAL A 175 10.45 -1.75 -7.83
CA VAL A 175 11.64 -1.39 -7.04
C VAL A 175 12.13 -2.57 -6.22
N TYR A 176 13.42 -2.58 -5.93
CA TYR A 176 13.97 -3.44 -4.90
C TYR A 176 13.70 -2.81 -3.52
N PHE A 177 12.71 -3.32 -2.79
CA PHE A 177 12.28 -2.79 -1.49
C PHE A 177 13.39 -2.74 -0.41
N MET A 178 14.47 -3.49 -0.61
CA MET A 178 15.62 -3.51 0.29
C MET A 178 16.75 -2.55 -0.16
N HIS A 179 16.59 -1.82 -1.27
CA HIS A 179 17.57 -0.82 -1.67
C HIS A 179 17.65 0.28 -0.60
N PRO A 180 18.84 0.62 -0.08
CA PRO A 180 18.98 1.58 1.02
C PRO A 180 18.32 2.93 0.73
N GLY A 181 18.54 3.47 -0.48
CA GLY A 181 17.93 4.73 -0.90
C GLY A 181 16.41 4.70 -1.00
N TYR A 182 15.81 3.54 -1.31
CA TYR A 182 14.35 3.41 -1.33
C TYR A 182 13.80 3.42 0.10
N ARG A 183 14.42 2.64 1.01
CA ARG A 183 14.03 2.57 2.43
C ARG A 183 14.21 3.88 3.19
N GLU A 184 15.15 4.71 2.78
CA GLU A 184 15.37 6.03 3.40
C GLU A 184 14.32 7.06 2.91
N TYR A 185 13.88 6.93 1.65
CA TYR A 185 12.92 7.86 1.05
C TYR A 185 11.47 7.60 1.49
N THR A 186 11.11 6.32 1.71
CA THR A 186 9.74 5.89 2.07
C THR A 186 9.61 5.49 3.52
#